data_AF-A0A094DKX5-F1
#
_entry.id   AF-A0A094DKX5-F1
#
_cell.length_a   1.000
_cell.length_b   1.000
_cell.length_c   1.000
_cell.angle_alpha   90.00
_cell.angle_beta   90.00
_cell.angle_gamma   90.00
#
_symmetry.space_group_name_H-M   'P 1'
#
loop_
_entity.id
_entity.type
_entity.pdbx_description
1 polymer ?
#
loop_
_entity_poly.entity_id
_entity_poly.type
_entity_poly.pdbx_seq_one_letter_code
_entity_poly.pdbx_strand_id
1 'polypeptide(L)'
;MMEIFVLSLFESSTPILVRLSLERNGGHPALDNTVSELIKTGESTTFEDIELLDWARSMVGHMFDDEERSLIMTSGKGQVIYPVIFDTLYVEKQGYLKLYCLPGSLRYQNDTYNVVSSPEETKDDDTDNGQTDDDETDNDEIMDDEATYRNLPSFPAVSKPLNLFKDLILSWKVTIRENKELHINLMMRSKSNNSLVAETDPLFILISLRDILLLERCPHHRSTQLISADRFSSYISPWDLVEEALGSTSHVSVVPVDGADDLRCFAIVYLDSLILRRGSCLQCCLNLCRDTGVPFLVL
;
A
#
# COMPACT_ATOMS: atom_id res chain seq x y z
N MET A 1 -0.21 -14.16 -24.91
CA MET A 1 1.14 -14.02 -24.30
C MET A 1 1.02 -13.39 -22.92
N MET A 2 0.20 -12.34 -22.76
CA MET A 2 -0.07 -11.71 -21.47
C MET A 2 -0.70 -12.63 -20.43
N GLU A 3 -1.55 -13.57 -20.81
CA GLU A 3 -2.11 -14.55 -19.86
C GLU A 3 -1.03 -15.29 -19.06
N ILE A 4 0.13 -15.61 -19.66
CA ILE A 4 1.25 -16.26 -18.94
C ILE A 4 1.86 -15.30 -17.91
N PHE A 5 1.99 -14.02 -18.26
CA PHE A 5 2.49 -12.99 -17.35
C PHE A 5 1.54 -12.79 -16.17
N VAL A 6 0.24 -12.63 -16.44
CA VAL A 6 -0.76 -12.49 -15.37
C VAL A 6 -0.82 -13.76 -14.51
N LEU A 7 -0.72 -14.95 -15.11
CA LEU A 7 -0.67 -16.21 -14.36
C LEU A 7 0.60 -16.33 -13.51
N SER A 8 1.70 -15.70 -13.91
CA SER A 8 2.96 -15.70 -13.15
C SER A 8 2.90 -14.90 -11.84
N LEU A 9 1.86 -14.07 -11.66
CA LEU A 9 1.62 -13.38 -10.40
C LEU A 9 1.23 -14.34 -9.28
N PHE A 10 0.67 -15.50 -9.62
CA PHE A 10 0.17 -16.45 -8.63
C PHE A 10 1.26 -17.33 -8.03
N GLU A 11 1.28 -17.38 -6.71
CA GLU A 11 1.94 -18.39 -5.91
C GLU A 11 0.91 -19.39 -5.39
N SER A 12 0.99 -20.62 -5.86
CA SER A 12 0.15 -21.72 -5.38
C SER A 12 0.95 -23.00 -5.21
N SER A 13 0.69 -23.70 -4.11
CA SER A 13 1.17 -25.06 -3.88
C SER A 13 0.31 -26.12 -4.59
N THR A 14 -0.82 -25.70 -5.18
CA THR A 14 -1.77 -26.55 -5.89
C THR A 14 -2.05 -26.02 -7.30
N PRO A 15 -2.56 -26.85 -8.23
CA PRO A 15 -2.96 -26.36 -9.54
C PRO A 15 -4.04 -25.27 -9.42
N ILE A 16 -3.80 -24.14 -10.10
CA ILE A 16 -4.74 -23.02 -10.15
C ILE A 16 -5.87 -23.37 -11.13
N LEU A 17 -7.13 -23.11 -10.75
CA LEU A 17 -8.27 -23.34 -11.63
C LEU A 17 -8.45 -22.14 -12.55
N VAL A 18 -7.90 -22.26 -13.74
CA VAL A 18 -7.97 -21.21 -14.76
C VAL A 18 -9.26 -21.37 -15.58
N ARG A 19 -10.06 -20.31 -15.67
CA ARG A 19 -11.24 -20.25 -16.56
C ARG A 19 -10.79 -20.31 -18.01
N LEU A 20 -11.48 -21.04 -18.87
CA LEU A 20 -11.14 -21.11 -20.29
C LEU A 20 -11.28 -19.73 -20.94
N SER A 21 -10.33 -19.33 -21.79
CA SER A 21 -10.34 -17.99 -22.42
C SER A 21 -11.61 -17.72 -23.24
N LEU A 22 -12.24 -18.76 -23.80
CA LEU A 22 -13.52 -18.68 -24.53
C LEU A 22 -14.71 -18.31 -23.63
N GLU A 23 -14.61 -18.58 -22.33
CA GLU A 23 -15.66 -18.25 -21.36
C GLU A 23 -15.47 -16.85 -20.77
N ARG A 24 -14.32 -16.21 -20.98
CA ARG A 24 -14.04 -14.86 -20.45
C ARG A 24 -14.68 -13.85 -21.40
N ASN A 25 -15.52 -12.95 -20.89
CA ASN A 25 -16.12 -11.86 -21.67
C ASN A 25 -15.05 -10.83 -22.03
N GLY A 26 -14.19 -11.16 -23.00
CA GLY A 26 -13.02 -10.36 -23.39
C GLY A 26 -11.87 -10.50 -22.40
N GLY A 27 -10.64 -10.66 -22.92
CA GLY A 27 -9.45 -10.30 -22.12
C GLY A 27 -9.47 -8.80 -21.83
N HIS A 28 -8.63 -8.31 -20.92
CA HIS A 28 -8.47 -6.87 -20.67
C HIS A 28 -7.90 -6.21 -21.95
N PRO A 29 -8.71 -5.60 -22.83
CA PRO A 29 -8.25 -5.21 -24.16
C PRO A 29 -7.23 -4.09 -24.08
N ALA A 30 -7.32 -3.29 -23.01
CA ALA A 30 -6.37 -2.23 -22.70
C ALA A 30 -4.95 -2.79 -22.57
N LEU A 31 -4.71 -3.80 -21.73
CA LEU A 31 -3.34 -4.28 -21.49
C LEU A 31 -2.71 -4.98 -22.70
N ASP A 32 -3.49 -5.77 -23.45
CA ASP A 32 -3.00 -6.39 -24.68
C ASP A 32 -2.64 -5.35 -25.76
N ASN A 33 -3.44 -4.27 -25.86
CA ASN A 33 -3.14 -3.16 -26.76
C ASN A 33 -1.91 -2.36 -26.29
N THR A 34 -1.83 -2.03 -25.01
CA THR A 34 -0.72 -1.32 -24.38
C THR A 34 0.61 -2.03 -24.61
N VAL A 35 0.67 -3.35 -24.38
CA VAL A 35 1.89 -4.13 -24.61
C VAL A 35 2.20 -4.28 -26.10
N SER A 36 1.18 -4.47 -26.95
CA SER A 36 1.34 -4.51 -28.40
C SER A 36 1.89 -3.19 -28.95
N GLU A 37 1.43 -2.07 -28.41
CA GLU A 37 1.89 -0.72 -28.73
C GLU A 37 3.33 -0.51 -28.28
N LEU A 38 3.65 -0.78 -27.00
CA LEU A 38 5.02 -0.74 -26.47
C LEU A 38 6.00 -1.55 -27.34
N ILE A 39 5.62 -2.77 -27.77
CA ILE A 39 6.47 -3.61 -28.62
C ILE A 39 6.65 -3.01 -30.02
N LYS A 40 5.61 -2.36 -30.58
CA LYS A 40 5.63 -1.80 -31.93
C LYS A 40 6.31 -0.44 -32.01
N THR A 41 6.07 0.43 -31.04
CA THR A 41 6.52 1.83 -31.02
C THR A 41 7.80 2.00 -30.21
N GLY A 42 8.03 1.14 -29.21
CA GLY A 42 9.08 1.31 -28.22
C GLY A 42 8.79 2.44 -27.21
N GLU A 43 7.60 3.04 -27.27
CA GLU A 43 7.19 4.13 -26.38
C GLU A 43 6.66 3.58 -25.06
N SER A 44 7.05 4.21 -23.95
CA SER A 44 6.57 3.82 -22.63
C SER A 44 5.09 4.14 -22.49
N THR A 45 4.29 3.12 -22.21
CA THR A 45 2.88 3.25 -21.85
C THR A 45 2.68 2.89 -20.38
N THR A 46 1.85 3.67 -19.67
CA THR A 46 1.47 3.42 -18.29
C THR A 46 0.29 2.46 -18.22
N PHE A 47 0.24 1.68 -17.15
CA PHE A 47 -0.86 0.76 -16.85
C PHE A 47 -1.03 0.71 -15.33
N GLU A 48 -2.27 0.58 -14.86
CA GLU A 48 -2.57 0.60 -13.43
C GLU A 48 -2.41 -0.79 -12.80
N ASP A 49 -1.70 -0.86 -11.68
CA ASP A 49 -1.45 -2.13 -10.99
C ASP A 49 -2.76 -2.85 -10.60
N ILE A 50 -3.82 -2.09 -10.29
CA ILE A 50 -5.13 -2.62 -9.91
C ILE A 50 -5.79 -3.39 -11.07
N GLU A 51 -5.75 -2.83 -12.30
CA GLU A 51 -6.26 -3.50 -13.49
C GLU A 51 -5.54 -4.86 -13.73
N LEU A 52 -4.25 -4.97 -13.39
CA LEU A 52 -3.49 -6.22 -13.54
C LEU A 52 -4.02 -7.27 -12.56
N LEU A 53 -4.30 -6.86 -11.33
CA LEU A 53 -4.81 -7.73 -10.28
C LEU A 53 -6.25 -8.16 -10.60
N ASP A 54 -7.09 -7.28 -11.13
CA ASP A 54 -8.44 -7.62 -11.58
C ASP A 54 -8.44 -8.59 -12.75
N TRP A 55 -7.52 -8.40 -13.69
CA TRP A 55 -7.32 -9.38 -14.74
C TRP A 55 -6.88 -10.74 -14.15
N ALA A 56 -5.96 -10.75 -13.19
CA ALA A 56 -5.54 -11.98 -12.52
C ALA A 56 -6.72 -12.71 -11.87
N ARG A 57 -7.56 -11.99 -11.11
CA ARG A 57 -8.77 -12.54 -10.46
C ARG A 57 -9.76 -13.08 -11.48
N SER A 58 -10.05 -12.35 -12.55
CA SER A 58 -11.00 -12.80 -13.59
C SER A 58 -10.53 -14.07 -14.31
N MET A 59 -9.22 -14.26 -14.51
CA MET A 59 -8.67 -15.46 -15.16
C MET A 59 -8.94 -16.74 -14.38
N VAL A 60 -9.04 -16.68 -13.04
CA VAL A 60 -9.38 -17.84 -12.21
C VAL A 60 -10.88 -17.94 -11.90
N GLY A 61 -11.68 -17.08 -12.52
CA GLY A 61 -13.14 -17.07 -12.39
C GLY A 61 -13.66 -16.39 -11.12
N HIS A 62 -12.88 -15.48 -10.53
CA HIS A 62 -13.33 -14.59 -9.47
C HIS A 62 -13.84 -13.31 -10.12
N MET A 63 -15.14 -13.29 -10.44
CA MET A 63 -15.81 -12.16 -11.10
C MET A 63 -16.68 -11.43 -10.06
N PHE A 64 -16.48 -10.13 -9.92
CA PHE A 64 -17.30 -9.24 -9.11
C PHE A 64 -17.69 -8.07 -10.00
N ASP A 65 -18.97 -7.71 -9.99
CA ASP A 65 -19.56 -6.77 -10.96
C ASP A 65 -19.30 -5.28 -10.59
N ASP A 66 -18.52 -5.02 -9.55
CA ASP A 66 -18.37 -3.70 -8.94
C ASP A 66 -16.89 -3.28 -8.99
N GLU A 67 -16.55 -2.54 -10.05
CA GLU A 67 -15.20 -2.06 -10.37
C GLU A 67 -14.68 -1.02 -9.34
N GLU A 68 -15.58 -0.39 -8.57
CA GLU A 68 -15.22 0.59 -7.54
C GLU A 68 -14.80 -0.05 -6.21
N ARG A 69 -14.94 -1.37 -6.06
CA ARG A 69 -14.53 -2.05 -4.83
C ARG A 69 -13.03 -2.27 -4.86
N SER A 70 -12.29 -1.64 -3.93
CA SER A 70 -10.92 -2.02 -3.58
C SER A 70 -10.85 -3.48 -3.11
N LEU A 71 -10.79 -4.44 -4.04
CA LEU A 71 -10.83 -5.88 -3.76
C LEU A 71 -9.50 -6.37 -3.18
N ILE A 72 -9.51 -6.74 -1.90
CA ILE A 72 -8.30 -7.19 -1.20
C ILE A 72 -8.17 -8.72 -1.27
N MET A 73 -9.25 -9.43 -1.00
CA MET A 73 -9.28 -10.90 -1.02
C MET A 73 -10.58 -11.39 -1.61
N THR A 74 -10.51 -12.43 -2.43
CA THR A 74 -11.69 -13.01 -3.09
C THR A 74 -11.69 -14.53 -2.96
N SER A 75 -12.87 -15.11 -2.80
CA SER A 75 -13.10 -16.54 -2.66
C SER A 75 -14.08 -17.02 -3.73
N GLY A 76 -13.65 -17.97 -4.56
CA GLY A 76 -14.40 -18.47 -5.70
C GLY A 76 -13.93 -19.85 -6.13
N LYS A 77 -14.85 -20.70 -6.60
CA LYS A 77 -14.55 -22.05 -7.10
C LYS A 77 -13.66 -22.93 -6.19
N GLY A 78 -13.76 -22.73 -4.88
CA GLY A 78 -12.95 -23.47 -3.89
C GLY A 78 -11.50 -22.99 -3.79
N GLN A 79 -11.21 -21.76 -4.23
CA GLN A 79 -9.92 -21.11 -4.12
C GLN A 79 -10.08 -19.71 -3.51
N VAL A 80 -9.06 -19.24 -2.78
CA VAL A 80 -8.99 -17.92 -2.18
C VAL A 80 -7.74 -17.21 -2.71
N ILE A 81 -7.89 -15.96 -3.11
CA ILE A 81 -6.82 -15.14 -3.70
C ILE A 81 -6.67 -13.83 -2.97
N TYR A 82 -5.43 -13.45 -2.67
CA TYR A 82 -5.06 -12.16 -2.09
C TYR A 82 -3.56 -11.86 -2.29
N PRO A 83 -3.15 -10.58 -2.24
CA PRO A 83 -1.75 -10.18 -2.28
C PRO A 83 -0.92 -10.75 -1.13
N VAL A 84 0.24 -11.33 -1.45
CA VAL A 84 1.15 -12.00 -0.49
C VAL A 84 1.63 -11.03 0.59
N ILE A 85 1.78 -9.74 0.25
CA ILE A 85 2.25 -8.73 1.20
C ILE A 85 1.35 -8.61 2.44
N PHE A 86 0.05 -8.88 2.33
CA PHE A 86 -0.87 -8.78 3.47
C PHE A 86 -0.72 -9.90 4.51
N ASP A 87 0.08 -10.93 4.23
CA ASP A 87 0.39 -11.99 5.19
C ASP A 87 1.43 -11.55 6.23
N THR A 88 2.39 -10.71 5.84
CA THR A 88 3.54 -10.35 6.67
C THR A 88 3.78 -8.85 6.83
N LEU A 89 3.19 -8.03 5.95
CA LEU A 89 3.50 -6.61 5.77
C LEU A 89 5.02 -6.37 5.60
N TYR A 90 5.69 -7.35 5.01
CA TYR A 90 7.11 -7.30 4.73
C TYR A 90 7.37 -6.93 3.28
N VAL A 91 8.05 -5.81 3.06
CA VAL A 91 8.38 -5.34 1.71
C VAL A 91 9.58 -6.12 1.15
N GLU A 92 9.32 -6.94 0.14
CA GLU A 92 10.33 -7.62 -0.64
C GLU A 92 10.76 -6.80 -1.86
N LYS A 93 11.99 -7.04 -2.34
CA LYS A 93 12.52 -6.37 -3.54
C LYS A 93 11.77 -6.75 -4.82
N GLN A 94 11.22 -7.95 -4.87
CA GLN A 94 10.63 -8.55 -6.05
C GLN A 94 9.28 -9.12 -5.70
N GLY A 95 8.35 -9.09 -6.67
CA GLY A 95 7.05 -9.71 -6.51
C GLY A 95 6.10 -8.95 -5.58
N TYR A 96 6.14 -7.61 -5.57
CA TYR A 96 5.20 -6.83 -4.77
C TYR A 96 3.72 -7.05 -5.18
N LEU A 97 3.47 -7.42 -6.45
CA LEU A 97 2.16 -7.83 -6.98
C LEU A 97 1.88 -9.34 -6.88
N LYS A 98 2.69 -10.10 -6.13
CA LYS A 98 2.50 -11.55 -6.01
C LYS A 98 1.20 -11.84 -5.27
N LEU A 99 0.44 -12.81 -5.79
CA LEU A 99 -0.85 -13.24 -5.27
C LEU A 99 -0.75 -14.65 -4.72
N TYR A 100 -1.19 -14.89 -3.49
CA TYR A 100 -1.47 -16.26 -3.08
C TYR A 100 -2.74 -16.76 -3.78
N CYS A 101 -2.74 -18.04 -4.16
CA CYS A 101 -3.94 -18.78 -4.54
C CYS A 101 -4.00 -20.07 -3.73
N LEU A 102 -4.87 -20.09 -2.72
CA LEU A 102 -4.97 -21.20 -1.76
C LEU A 102 -6.28 -21.96 -1.97
N PRO A 103 -6.30 -23.30 -1.87
CA PRO A 103 -7.54 -24.06 -1.88
C PRO A 103 -8.34 -23.82 -0.59
N GLY A 104 -9.65 -23.62 -0.70
CA GLY A 104 -10.55 -23.49 0.45
C GLY A 104 -11.64 -22.44 0.27
N SER A 105 -12.11 -21.93 1.41
CA SER A 105 -13.08 -20.84 1.50
C SER A 105 -12.65 -19.81 2.54
N LEU A 106 -13.01 -18.56 2.30
CA LEU A 106 -12.77 -17.47 3.24
C LEU A 106 -13.71 -17.59 4.45
N ARG A 107 -13.16 -17.61 5.66
CA ARG A 107 -13.92 -17.72 6.91
C ARG A 107 -13.49 -16.68 7.93
N TYR A 108 -14.47 -16.09 8.60
CA TYR A 108 -14.27 -15.15 9.71
C TYR A 108 -15.38 -15.34 10.74
N GLN A 109 -15.05 -15.35 12.04
CA GLN A 109 -16.01 -15.55 13.14
C GLN A 109 -17.01 -16.70 12.95
N ASN A 110 -16.55 -17.83 12.38
CA ASN A 110 -17.30 -19.05 12.02
C ASN A 110 -18.16 -18.98 10.75
N ASP A 111 -18.38 -17.80 10.18
CA ASP A 111 -19.12 -17.62 8.92
C ASP A 111 -18.20 -17.72 7.69
N THR A 112 -18.82 -17.85 6.53
CA THR A 112 -18.13 -17.97 5.23
C THR A 112 -18.46 -16.77 4.36
N TYR A 113 -17.41 -16.17 3.80
CA TYR A 113 -17.46 -14.94 3.02
C TYR A 113 -16.98 -15.18 1.59
N ASN A 114 -17.42 -14.34 0.67
CA ASN A 114 -17.02 -14.44 -0.74
C ASN A 114 -15.93 -13.41 -1.08
N VAL A 115 -15.90 -12.28 -0.37
CA VAL A 115 -15.05 -11.13 -0.72
C VAL A 115 -14.65 -10.35 0.52
N VAL A 116 -13.46 -9.77 0.44
CA VAL A 116 -12.92 -8.75 1.35
C VAL A 116 -12.55 -7.53 0.52
N SER A 117 -13.07 -6.37 0.89
CA SER A 117 -12.83 -5.10 0.21
C SER A 117 -12.53 -3.96 1.19
N SER A 118 -12.06 -2.83 0.67
CA SER A 118 -11.88 -1.58 1.40
C SER A 118 -12.53 -0.43 0.63
N PRO A 119 -13.87 -0.41 0.49
CA PRO A 119 -14.50 0.66 -0.25
C PRO A 119 -14.22 1.99 0.43
N GLU A 120 -14.03 3.03 -0.38
CA GLU A 120 -14.06 4.40 0.10
C GLU A 120 -15.40 4.58 0.82
N GLU A 121 -15.37 5.06 2.07
CA GLU A 121 -16.60 5.50 2.71
C GLU A 121 -17.03 6.76 1.93
N THR A 122 -17.84 6.59 0.88
CA THR A 122 -18.71 7.67 0.45
C THR A 122 -19.46 8.07 1.71
N LYS A 123 -19.23 9.30 2.16
CA LYS A 123 -20.13 9.92 3.13
C LYS A 123 -21.44 10.02 2.37
N ASP A 124 -22.24 8.97 2.42
CA ASP A 124 -23.60 8.98 1.91
C ASP A 124 -24.31 10.01 2.78
N ASP A 125 -24.37 11.23 2.26
CA ASP A 125 -25.30 12.26 2.65
C ASP A 125 -26.70 11.67 2.41
N ASP A 126 -27.22 11.00 3.44
CA ASP A 126 -28.64 10.76 3.64
C ASP A 126 -29.33 12.13 3.87
N THR A 127 -29.33 12.97 2.85
CA THR A 127 -30.19 14.15 2.71
C THR A 127 -30.92 14.04 1.38
N ASP A 128 -31.96 13.22 1.43
CA ASP A 128 -33.19 13.45 0.70
C ASP A 128 -33.58 14.94 0.79
N ASN A 129 -33.35 15.70 -0.27
CA ASN A 129 -34.22 16.78 -0.78
C ASN A 129 -33.64 17.34 -2.09
N GLY A 130 -34.43 17.23 -3.16
CA GLY A 130 -34.02 17.60 -4.51
C GLY A 130 -33.88 19.11 -4.80
N GLN A 131 -33.30 19.37 -5.99
CA GLN A 131 -33.20 20.65 -6.72
C GLN A 131 -32.35 21.73 -6.02
N THR A 132 -31.38 22.42 -6.62
CA THR A 132 -31.05 22.79 -8.02
C THR A 132 -29.65 23.40 -8.03
N ASP A 133 -28.96 23.27 -9.16
CA ASP A 133 -28.03 24.21 -9.84
C ASP A 133 -27.07 25.14 -9.06
N ASP A 134 -25.82 25.12 -9.55
CA ASP A 134 -24.78 26.17 -9.53
C ASP A 134 -24.14 26.56 -8.18
N ASP A 135 -22.92 26.08 -7.90
CA ASP A 135 -21.69 26.90 -8.03
C ASP A 135 -20.46 26.12 -7.52
N GLU A 136 -19.38 26.19 -8.30
CA GLU A 136 -18.05 25.68 -7.99
C GLU A 136 -17.49 26.29 -6.69
N THR A 137 -17.37 25.50 -5.63
CA THR A 137 -16.34 25.66 -4.60
C THR A 137 -16.16 24.32 -3.86
N ASP A 138 -15.40 23.42 -4.48
CA ASP A 138 -14.79 22.29 -3.77
C ASP A 138 -13.72 22.85 -2.81
N ASN A 139 -14.18 23.39 -1.68
CA ASN A 139 -13.39 23.33 -0.47
C ASN A 139 -13.65 21.94 0.08
N ASP A 140 -12.81 20.98 -0.30
CA ASP A 140 -12.60 19.76 0.46
C ASP A 140 -12.31 20.20 1.90
N GLU A 141 -13.32 20.13 2.76
CA GLU A 141 -13.16 20.21 4.20
C GLU A 141 -12.35 18.97 4.60
N ILE A 142 -11.03 19.11 4.48
CA ILE A 142 -10.05 18.39 5.28
C ILE A 142 -10.63 18.42 6.69
N MET A 143 -11.05 17.24 7.18
CA MET A 143 -11.31 17.09 8.60
C MET A 143 -9.98 17.35 9.31
N ASP A 144 -9.74 18.62 9.62
CA ASP A 144 -8.90 19.06 10.71
C ASP A 144 -9.56 18.54 11.99
N ASP A 145 -9.46 17.22 12.20
CA ASP A 145 -9.53 16.66 13.53
C ASP A 145 -8.21 17.02 14.20
N GLU A 146 -8.12 18.30 14.57
CA GLU A 146 -7.22 18.94 15.55
C GLU A 146 -7.34 18.27 16.94
N ALA A 147 -7.84 17.03 17.03
CA ALA A 147 -7.68 16.10 18.13
C ALA A 147 -6.22 15.62 18.26
N THR A 148 -5.29 16.57 18.25
CA THR A 148 -4.20 16.66 19.22
C THR A 148 -3.52 15.31 19.51
N TYR A 149 -2.54 14.93 18.69
CA TYR A 149 -1.59 13.85 19.01
C TYR A 149 -0.69 14.27 20.20
N ARG A 150 -1.27 14.35 21.41
CA ARG A 150 -0.66 14.95 22.62
C ARG A 150 0.61 14.25 23.12
N ASN A 151 1.05 13.17 22.47
CA ASN A 151 2.17 12.33 22.91
C ASN A 151 3.10 11.91 21.77
N LEU A 152 3.31 12.73 20.75
CA LEU A 152 4.40 12.47 19.80
C LEU A 152 5.74 12.44 20.56
N PRO A 153 6.61 11.46 20.28
CA PRO A 153 7.94 11.45 20.87
C PRO A 153 8.68 12.70 20.41
N SER A 154 9.52 13.27 21.28
CA SER A 154 10.41 14.35 20.84
C SER A 154 11.31 13.83 19.73
N PHE A 155 11.39 14.56 18.62
CA PHE A 155 12.27 14.24 17.50
C PHE A 155 13.69 14.72 17.80
N PRO A 156 14.66 13.83 18.09
CA PRO A 156 16.04 14.24 18.23
C PRO A 156 16.64 14.54 16.84
N ALA A 157 17.81 15.17 16.81
CA ALA A 157 18.54 15.33 15.56
C ALA A 157 18.92 13.97 14.93
N VAL A 158 18.77 13.86 13.61
CA VAL A 158 19.01 12.63 12.85
C VAL A 158 20.50 12.26 12.94
N SER A 159 20.81 11.17 13.65
CA SER A 159 22.20 10.78 13.96
C SER A 159 22.42 9.27 13.97
N LYS A 160 21.37 8.45 14.08
CA LYS A 160 21.47 6.99 14.12
C LYS A 160 20.16 6.35 13.68
N PRO A 161 20.19 5.13 13.14
CA PRO A 161 18.97 4.33 12.97
C PRO A 161 18.29 4.11 14.30
N LEU A 162 16.98 4.33 14.36
CA LEU A 162 16.18 4.12 15.57
C LEU A 162 14.70 3.99 15.21
N ASN A 163 13.95 3.42 16.15
CA ASN A 163 12.49 3.38 16.14
C ASN A 163 11.94 4.26 17.28
N LEU A 164 11.26 5.37 16.95
CA LEU A 164 10.59 6.24 17.95
C LEU A 164 9.17 5.78 18.28
N PHE A 165 8.55 5.00 17.40
CA PHE A 165 7.15 4.62 17.44
C PHE A 165 6.94 3.19 17.97
N LYS A 166 7.75 2.77 18.95
CA LYS A 166 7.71 1.41 19.53
C LYS A 166 6.39 1.08 20.22
N ASP A 167 5.65 2.10 20.64
CA ASP A 167 4.33 1.96 21.25
C ASP A 167 3.22 1.76 20.21
N LEU A 168 3.51 1.84 18.91
CA LEU A 168 2.48 1.65 17.89
C LEU A 168 2.41 0.19 17.42
N ILE A 169 1.22 -0.22 17.00
CA ILE A 169 0.93 -1.48 16.31
C ILE A 169 0.03 -1.22 15.12
N LEU A 170 0.08 -2.14 14.16
CA LEU A 170 -0.95 -2.30 13.17
C LEU A 170 -2.01 -3.32 13.59
N SER A 171 -3.23 -3.09 13.14
CA SER A 171 -4.38 -3.96 13.36
C SER A 171 -5.38 -3.80 12.22
N TRP A 172 -6.20 -4.81 11.99
CA TRP A 172 -7.25 -4.76 10.97
C TRP A 172 -8.57 -4.29 11.59
N LYS A 173 -9.19 -3.27 11.00
CA LYS A 173 -10.61 -2.95 11.22
C LYS A 173 -11.38 -3.92 10.35
N VAL A 174 -12.36 -4.63 10.90
CA VAL A 174 -13.16 -5.59 10.13
C VAL A 174 -14.63 -5.31 10.39
N THR A 175 -15.36 -4.95 9.34
CA THR A 175 -16.79 -4.71 9.36
C THR A 175 -17.47 -5.80 8.54
N ILE A 176 -18.39 -6.53 9.17
CA ILE A 176 -19.22 -7.53 8.48
C ILE A 176 -20.35 -6.80 7.77
N ARG A 177 -20.52 -7.04 6.47
CA ARG A 177 -21.62 -6.51 5.67
C ARG A 177 -22.58 -7.62 5.27
N GLU A 178 -23.71 -7.22 4.73
CA GLU A 178 -24.67 -8.14 4.11
C GLU A 178 -24.02 -8.86 2.90
N ASN A 179 -24.69 -9.86 2.33
CA ASN A 179 -24.23 -10.57 1.13
C ASN A 179 -22.90 -11.35 1.25
N LYS A 180 -22.46 -11.66 2.48
CA LYS A 180 -21.23 -12.41 2.75
C LYS A 180 -19.97 -11.63 2.33
N GLU A 181 -19.95 -10.35 2.64
CA GLU A 181 -18.83 -9.44 2.38
C GLU A 181 -18.17 -8.97 3.69
N LEU A 182 -16.85 -8.78 3.65
CA LEU A 182 -16.08 -8.17 4.74
C LEU A 182 -15.46 -6.87 4.23
N HIS A 183 -15.66 -5.78 4.95
CA HIS A 183 -14.91 -4.55 4.70
C HIS A 183 -13.76 -4.46 5.70
N ILE A 184 -12.55 -4.19 5.22
CA ILE A 184 -11.37 -4.06 6.08
C ILE A 184 -10.57 -2.82 5.76
N ASN A 185 -10.05 -2.20 6.81
CA ASN A 185 -9.05 -1.13 6.72
C ASN A 185 -7.87 -1.46 7.62
N LEU A 186 -6.69 -0.99 7.25
CA LEU A 186 -5.49 -1.12 8.06
C LEU A 186 -5.42 0.05 9.04
N MET A 187 -5.40 -0.23 10.33
CA MET A 187 -5.35 0.77 11.40
C MET A 187 -4.01 0.74 12.12
N MET A 188 -3.42 1.92 12.32
CA MET A 188 -2.36 2.15 13.28
C MET A 188 -2.95 2.57 14.64
N ARG A 189 -2.53 1.91 15.72
CA ARG A 189 -3.03 2.17 17.07
C ARG A 189 -1.89 2.26 18.08
N SER A 190 -2.09 3.04 19.14
CA SER A 190 -1.19 3.00 20.31
C SER A 190 -1.47 1.78 21.18
N LYS A 191 -0.43 1.05 21.57
CA LYS A 191 -0.50 -0.08 22.51
C LYS A 191 -0.96 0.36 23.89
N SER A 192 -0.57 1.56 24.31
CA SER A 192 -0.78 2.03 25.68
C SER A 192 -2.25 2.24 26.04
N ASN A 193 -3.04 2.76 25.10
CA ASN A 193 -4.44 3.15 25.32
C ASN A 193 -5.39 2.60 24.25
N ASN A 194 -4.87 1.86 23.28
CA ASN A 194 -5.61 1.35 22.13
C ASN A 194 -6.29 2.45 21.29
N SER A 195 -5.80 3.70 21.32
CA SER A 195 -6.36 4.79 20.50
C SER A 195 -5.97 4.62 19.04
N LEU A 196 -6.91 4.91 18.14
CA LEU A 196 -6.64 5.03 16.70
C LEU A 196 -5.68 6.20 16.48
N VAL A 197 -4.69 5.99 15.60
CA VAL A 197 -3.73 7.01 15.17
C VAL A 197 -3.96 7.35 13.70
N ALA A 198 -4.06 6.33 12.85
CA ALA A 198 -4.30 6.47 11.42
C ALA A 198 -5.03 5.23 10.90
N GLU A 199 -5.76 5.40 9.81
CA GLU A 199 -6.50 4.35 9.10
C GLU A 199 -6.28 4.54 7.60
N THR A 200 -6.15 3.46 6.84
CA THR A 200 -5.96 3.52 5.39
C THR A 200 -6.49 2.27 4.68
N ASP A 201 -6.80 2.42 3.39
CA ASP A 201 -7.04 1.30 2.49
C ASP A 201 -5.72 0.54 2.29
N PRO A 202 -5.65 -0.75 2.66
CA PRO A 202 -4.45 -1.55 2.47
C PRO A 202 -4.02 -1.70 1.00
N LEU A 203 -4.89 -1.50 0.01
CA LEU A 203 -4.49 -1.54 -1.41
C LEU A 203 -3.52 -0.41 -1.78
N PHE A 204 -3.56 0.74 -1.09
CA PHE A 204 -2.61 1.81 -1.35
C PHE A 204 -1.16 1.36 -1.08
N ILE A 205 -0.94 0.36 -0.22
CA ILE A 205 0.39 -0.26 -0.04
C ILE A 205 0.94 -0.75 -1.38
N LEU A 206 0.11 -1.42 -2.20
CA LEU A 206 0.53 -1.97 -3.49
C LEU A 206 0.86 -0.86 -4.50
N ILE A 207 0.04 0.18 -4.52
CA ILE A 207 0.22 1.33 -5.42
C ILE A 207 1.51 2.07 -5.06
N SER A 208 1.71 2.35 -3.77
CA SER A 208 2.92 3.03 -3.28
C SER A 208 4.19 2.21 -3.54
N LEU A 209 4.12 0.87 -3.49
CA LEU A 209 5.29 0.00 -3.68
C LEU A 209 5.97 0.13 -5.04
N ARG A 210 5.23 0.53 -6.07
CA ARG A 210 5.75 0.73 -7.43
C ARG A 210 6.88 1.76 -7.45
N ASP A 211 6.76 2.80 -6.63
CA ASP A 211 7.60 4.01 -6.69
C ASP A 211 8.63 4.05 -5.54
N ILE A 212 9.01 2.87 -5.00
CA ILE A 212 9.95 2.72 -3.88
C ILE A 212 11.32 2.24 -4.33
N LEU A 213 12.36 2.91 -3.84
CA LEU A 213 13.73 2.44 -3.93
C LEU A 213 14.13 1.68 -2.66
N LEU A 214 14.16 0.35 -2.74
CA LEU A 214 14.61 -0.50 -1.64
C LEU A 214 16.14 -0.61 -1.59
N LEU A 215 16.77 -0.07 -0.54
CA LEU A 215 18.22 -0.18 -0.35
C LEU A 215 18.59 -1.35 0.57
N GLU A 216 18.85 -2.51 -0.03
CA GLU A 216 19.03 -3.77 0.69
C GLU A 216 20.29 -3.84 1.55
N ARG A 217 21.44 -3.44 1.01
CA ARG A 217 22.74 -3.57 1.68
C ARG A 217 23.70 -2.48 1.22
N CYS A 218 24.65 -2.16 2.08
CA CYS A 218 25.84 -1.40 1.74
C CYS A 218 27.06 -2.03 2.44
N PRO A 219 28.30 -1.64 2.10
CA PRO A 219 29.51 -2.17 2.76
C PRO A 219 29.60 -1.84 4.26
N HIS A 220 28.87 -0.82 4.73
CA HIS A 220 28.86 -0.39 6.13
C HIS A 220 27.84 -1.18 6.96
N HIS A 221 28.10 -1.30 8.26
CA HIS A 221 27.18 -1.98 9.18
C HIS A 221 25.85 -1.23 9.30
N ARG A 222 24.71 -1.95 9.29
CA ARG A 222 23.36 -1.35 9.33
C ARG A 222 23.15 -0.38 10.50
N SER A 223 23.72 -0.67 11.66
CA SER A 223 23.57 0.13 12.88
C SER A 223 24.60 1.25 13.03
N THR A 224 25.40 1.52 11.99
CA THR A 224 26.40 2.59 12.03
C THR A 224 25.72 3.94 12.26
N GLN A 225 26.23 4.70 13.22
CA GLN A 225 25.77 6.05 13.52
C GLN A 225 26.54 7.06 12.68
N LEU A 226 25.95 8.23 12.47
CA LEU A 226 26.62 9.35 11.83
C LEU A 226 27.70 9.92 12.78
N ILE A 227 28.78 10.45 12.21
CA ILE A 227 29.85 11.11 12.99
C ILE A 227 29.30 12.34 13.74
N SER A 228 28.40 13.06 13.10
CA SER A 228 27.63 14.17 13.66
C SER A 228 26.18 14.06 13.20
N ALA A 229 25.25 14.63 13.96
CA ALA A 229 23.88 14.74 13.51
C ALA A 229 23.81 15.45 12.16
N ASP A 230 23.00 14.91 11.26
CA ASP A 230 22.78 15.46 9.94
C ASP A 230 21.84 16.68 10.05
N ARG A 231 22.24 17.78 9.41
CA ARG A 231 21.53 19.08 9.51
C ARG A 231 20.51 19.30 8.40
N PHE A 232 20.48 18.42 7.41
CA PHE A 232 19.59 18.47 6.26
C PHE A 232 18.64 17.27 6.29
N SER A 233 18.25 16.88 7.50
CA SER A 233 17.26 15.85 7.72
C SER A 233 16.55 16.05 9.05
N SER A 234 15.29 15.65 9.09
CA SER A 234 14.45 15.68 10.29
C SER A 234 13.65 14.39 10.38
N TYR A 235 13.34 13.96 11.60
CA TYR A 235 12.38 12.89 11.76
C TYR A 235 10.95 13.41 11.59
N ILE A 236 10.11 12.58 10.98
CA ILE A 236 8.67 12.83 10.79
C ILE A 236 7.86 11.63 11.28
N SER A 237 6.53 11.79 11.39
CA SER A 237 5.66 10.68 11.78
C SER A 237 5.35 9.76 10.58
N PRO A 238 5.10 8.46 10.80
CA PRO A 238 4.76 7.50 9.73
C PRO A 238 3.49 7.81 8.93
N TRP A 239 2.61 8.65 9.44
CA TRP A 239 1.32 9.03 8.83
C TRP A 239 1.28 10.52 8.45
N ASP A 240 2.43 11.18 8.46
CA ASP A 240 2.54 12.62 8.23
C ASP A 240 2.58 12.92 6.73
N LEU A 241 1.60 13.66 6.23
CA LEU A 241 1.58 14.19 4.87
C LEU A 241 2.41 15.48 4.84
N VAL A 242 3.72 15.35 4.64
CA VAL A 242 4.61 16.52 4.71
C VAL A 242 4.76 17.18 3.34
N GLU A 243 3.87 18.13 3.02
CA GLU A 243 3.98 18.96 1.80
C GLU A 243 5.30 19.76 1.75
N GLU A 244 5.82 20.17 2.90
CA GLU A 244 7.05 20.98 3.01
C GLU A 244 8.29 20.27 2.46
N ALA A 245 8.31 18.93 2.46
CA ALA A 245 9.45 18.14 1.98
C ALA A 245 9.55 18.15 0.43
N LEU A 246 8.44 18.41 -0.27
CA LEU A 246 8.38 18.42 -1.73
C LEU A 246 9.06 19.67 -2.34
N GLY A 247 9.28 20.73 -1.54
CA GLY A 247 9.90 21.98 -2.00
C GLY A 247 11.42 22.06 -1.86
N SER A 248 12.07 21.14 -1.12
CA SER A 248 13.50 21.20 -0.83
C SER A 248 14.24 19.98 -1.39
N THR A 249 15.08 20.20 -2.40
CA THR A 249 15.88 19.12 -3.02
C THR A 249 17.01 18.58 -2.13
N SER A 250 17.25 19.20 -0.97
CA SER A 250 18.39 18.88 -0.10
C SER A 250 18.00 18.32 1.27
N HIS A 251 16.77 18.56 1.71
CA HIS A 251 16.27 18.12 3.00
C HIS A 251 15.61 16.76 2.89
N VAL A 252 15.94 15.85 3.80
CA VAL A 252 15.39 14.49 3.82
C VAL A 252 14.52 14.29 5.05
N SER A 253 13.25 14.00 4.84
CA SER A 253 12.32 13.60 5.89
C SER A 253 12.48 12.12 6.19
N VAL A 254 12.80 11.80 7.44
CA VAL A 254 13.15 10.45 7.87
C VAL A 254 12.05 9.87 8.75
N VAL A 255 11.47 8.73 8.38
CA VAL A 255 10.50 8.02 9.22
C VAL A 255 11.25 7.06 10.16
N PRO A 256 11.26 7.30 11.49
CA PRO A 256 12.08 6.55 12.43
C PRO A 256 11.36 5.29 12.93
N VAL A 257 11.34 4.26 12.10
CA VAL A 257 10.70 2.96 12.38
C VAL A 257 11.66 1.78 12.18
N ASP A 258 12.96 1.97 12.46
CA ASP A 258 13.99 0.94 12.23
C ASP A 258 13.61 -0.41 12.88
N GLY A 259 13.53 -1.45 12.04
CA GLY A 259 13.19 -2.82 12.44
C GLY A 259 11.71 -3.10 12.72
N ALA A 260 10.80 -2.14 12.51
CA ALA A 260 9.35 -2.37 12.56
C ALA A 260 8.80 -2.45 11.13
N ASP A 261 8.88 -3.64 10.52
CA ASP A 261 8.51 -3.86 9.12
C ASP A 261 7.03 -3.55 8.83
N ASP A 262 6.16 -3.80 9.81
CA ASP A 262 4.76 -3.41 9.79
C ASP A 262 4.59 -1.89 9.65
N LEU A 263 5.22 -1.10 10.54
CA LEU A 263 5.15 0.36 10.50
C LEU A 263 5.82 0.95 9.26
N ARG A 264 6.89 0.31 8.76
CA ARG A 264 7.49 0.68 7.46
C ARG A 264 6.47 0.53 6.35
N CYS A 265 5.84 -0.64 6.26
CA CYS A 265 4.85 -0.96 5.23
C CYS A 265 3.62 -0.06 5.30
N PHE A 266 3.24 0.43 6.48
CA PHE A 266 2.18 1.43 6.62
C PHE A 266 2.64 2.82 6.15
N ALA A 267 3.86 3.22 6.52
CA ALA A 267 4.36 4.57 6.22
C ALA A 267 4.45 4.88 4.72
N ILE A 268 4.66 3.87 3.89
CA ILE A 268 4.79 4.07 2.44
C ILE A 268 3.51 4.59 1.79
N VAL A 269 2.35 4.38 2.43
CA VAL A 269 1.05 4.79 1.91
C VAL A 269 0.92 6.32 1.90
N TYR A 270 1.56 7.01 2.83
CA TYR A 270 1.42 8.45 3.03
C TYR A 270 2.56 9.26 2.38
N LEU A 271 3.50 8.59 1.72
CA LEU A 271 4.73 9.19 1.24
C LEU A 271 4.93 8.93 -0.24
N ASP A 272 5.01 10.01 -1.02
CA ASP A 272 5.33 9.94 -2.44
C ASP A 272 6.82 9.77 -2.66
N SER A 273 7.24 8.82 -3.50
CA SER A 273 8.64 8.60 -3.90
C SER A 273 9.60 8.53 -2.71
N LEU A 274 9.92 7.32 -2.25
CA LEU A 274 10.73 7.12 -1.04
C LEU A 274 11.85 6.09 -1.22
N ILE A 275 12.87 6.21 -0.35
CA ILE A 275 13.87 5.17 -0.16
C ILE A 275 13.51 4.39 1.10
N LEU A 276 13.32 3.07 0.93
CA LEU A 276 13.10 2.15 2.04
C LEU A 276 14.44 1.53 2.45
N ARG A 277 14.86 1.80 3.68
CA ARG A 277 16.09 1.25 4.26
C ARG A 277 15.84 -0.15 4.80
N ARG A 278 16.73 -1.07 4.43
CA ARG A 278 16.76 -2.44 4.95
C ARG A 278 18.05 -2.72 5.71
N GLY A 279 19.04 -3.33 5.06
CA GLY A 279 20.33 -3.68 5.66
C GLY A 279 21.43 -2.63 5.46
N SER A 280 21.09 -1.44 4.97
CA SER A 280 22.06 -0.38 4.67
C SER A 280 22.26 0.56 5.85
N CYS A 281 23.39 1.28 5.90
CA CYS A 281 23.63 2.29 6.93
C CYS A 281 22.88 3.60 6.63
N LEU A 282 22.62 4.39 7.68
CA LEU A 282 21.91 5.66 7.57
C LEU A 282 22.59 6.64 6.60
N GLN A 283 23.91 6.76 6.65
CA GLN A 283 24.66 7.69 5.79
C GLN A 283 24.48 7.36 4.30
N CYS A 284 24.55 6.08 3.91
CA CYS A 284 24.38 5.68 2.52
C CYS A 284 22.96 5.95 2.04
N CYS A 285 21.95 5.72 2.88
CA CYS A 285 20.57 6.04 2.54
C CYS A 285 20.36 7.55 2.34
N LEU A 286 20.85 8.38 3.28
CA LEU A 286 20.74 9.85 3.18
C LEU A 286 21.46 10.40 1.96
N ASN A 287 22.63 9.87 1.62
CA ASN A 287 23.35 10.25 0.41
C ASN A 287 22.53 9.89 -0.83
N LEU A 288 21.96 8.68 -0.88
CA LEU A 288 21.13 8.26 -2.00
C LEU A 288 19.91 9.17 -2.17
N CYS A 289 19.19 9.49 -1.07
CA CYS A 289 18.07 10.43 -1.09
C CYS A 289 18.45 11.76 -1.77
N ARG A 290 19.60 12.33 -1.41
CA ARG A 290 20.09 13.59 -1.96
C ARG A 290 20.54 13.47 -3.41
N ASP A 291 21.26 12.39 -3.73
CA ASP A 291 21.79 12.14 -5.07
C ASP A 291 20.65 11.90 -6.08
N THR A 292 19.53 11.33 -5.65
CA THR A 292 18.36 11.05 -6.49
C THR A 292 17.24 12.09 -6.36
N GLY A 293 17.36 13.06 -5.45
CA GLY A 293 16.30 14.02 -5.14
C GLY A 293 15.04 13.40 -4.52
N VAL A 294 15.18 12.22 -3.90
CA VAL A 294 14.08 11.51 -3.22
C VAL A 294 13.95 12.05 -1.79
N PRO A 295 12.84 12.70 -1.42
CA PRO A 295 12.75 13.48 -0.18
C PRO A 295 12.52 12.63 1.07
N PHE A 296 12.07 11.38 0.92
CA PHE A 296 11.70 10.54 2.06
C PHE A 296 12.62 9.33 2.24
N LEU A 297 12.96 9.07 3.51
CA LEU A 297 13.69 7.89 3.94
C LEU A 297 12.92 7.17 5.04
N VAL A 298 12.47 5.94 4.77
CA VAL A 298 11.85 5.08 5.78
C VAL A 298 12.92 4.16 6.37
N LEU A 299 13.19 4.27 7.68
CA LEU A 299 14.30 3.57 8.34
C LEU A 299 14.06 2.11 8.62
#